data_AF-A0AAW5N3A8-F1
#
_entry.id   AF-A0AAW5N3A8-F1
#
_cell.length_a   1.000
_cell.length_b   1.000
_cell.length_c   1.000
_cell.angle_alpha   90.00
_cell.angle_beta   90.00
_cell.angle_gamma   90.00
#
_symmetry.space_group_name_H-M   'P 1'
#
loop_
_entity.id
_entity.type
_entity.pdbx_description
1 polymer ?
#
loop_
_entity_poly.entity_id
_entity_poly.type
_entity_poly.pdbx_seq_one_letter_code
_entity_poly.pdbx_strand_id
1 'polypeptide(L)'
;LHHFIYGQFIFGPAAVEGGIQMYWAQHLQEFSLSAEPLKSLFPEGGFALHGNSKIFGAVGISLAMYFTAAPENRVKVAGLLIPATLTA
;
A
#
# COMPACT_ATOMS: atom_id res chain seq x y z
N LEU A 1 -6.89 -3.84 -13.51
CA LEU A 1 -5.69 -3.54 -14.32
C LEU A 1 -4.42 -3.37 -13.47
N HIS A 2 -4.42 -2.60 -12.39
CA HIS A 2 -3.22 -2.44 -11.55
C HIS A 2 -2.71 -3.76 -10.93
N HIS A 3 -3.61 -4.67 -10.55
CA HIS A 3 -3.28 -6.05 -10.11
C HIS A 3 -2.50 -6.86 -11.16
N PHE A 4 -2.81 -6.69 -12.44
CA PHE A 4 -2.10 -7.34 -13.53
C PHE A 4 -0.67 -6.81 -13.67
N ILE A 5 -0.48 -5.50 -13.50
CA ILE A 5 0.82 -4.84 -13.62
C ILE A 5 1.74 -5.23 -12.46
N TYR A 6 1.27 -5.15 -11.20
CA TYR A 6 2.15 -5.43 -10.06
C TYR A 6 2.43 -6.93 -9.87
N GLY A 7 1.58 -7.83 -10.40
CA GLY A 7 1.74 -9.28 -10.22
C GLY A 7 3.11 -9.80 -10.67
N GLN A 8 3.66 -9.25 -11.76
CA GLN A 8 4.99 -9.62 -12.26
C GLN A 8 6.14 -9.12 -11.37
N PHE A 9 5.93 -8.11 -10.52
CA PHE A 9 6.92 -7.65 -9.55
C PHE A 9 6.85 -8.48 -8.26
N ILE A 10 5.64 -8.79 -7.80
CA ILE A 10 5.43 -9.53 -6.54
C ILE A 10 5.80 -11.01 -6.68
N PHE A 11 5.42 -11.64 -7.79
CA PHE A 11 5.52 -13.09 -7.99
C PHE A 11 6.37 -13.48 -9.21
N GLY A 12 6.76 -12.51 -10.04
CA GLY A 12 7.51 -12.74 -11.27
C GLY A 12 8.90 -12.09 -11.23
N PRO A 13 9.70 -12.31 -12.28
CA PRO A 13 11.10 -11.87 -12.31
C PRO A 13 11.28 -10.41 -12.73
N ALA A 14 10.25 -9.56 -12.62
CA ALA A 14 10.31 -8.21 -13.20
C ALA A 14 11.31 -7.26 -12.49
N ALA A 15 11.65 -7.55 -11.24
CA ALA A 15 12.64 -6.77 -10.47
C ALA A 15 13.70 -7.67 -9.81
N VAL A 16 13.29 -8.82 -9.26
CA VAL A 16 14.18 -9.83 -8.68
C VAL A 16 13.73 -11.22 -9.12
N GLU A 17 14.68 -12.14 -9.28
CA GLU A 17 14.36 -13.52 -9.62
C GLU A 17 13.44 -14.16 -8.56
N GLY A 18 12.38 -14.84 -8.99
CA GLY A 18 11.37 -15.42 -8.10
C GLY A 18 10.38 -14.43 -7.47
N GLY A 19 10.52 -13.12 -7.75
CA GLY A 19 9.61 -12.08 -7.28
C GLY A 19 9.87 -11.59 -5.86
N ILE A 20 9.37 -10.39 -5.57
CA ILE A 20 9.61 -9.66 -4.32
C ILE A 20 9.15 -10.46 -3.10
N GLN A 21 8.02 -11.17 -3.19
CA GLN A 21 7.50 -11.92 -2.05
C GLN A 21 8.45 -13.03 -1.62
N MET A 22 9.03 -13.74 -2.58
CA MET A 22 9.96 -14.83 -2.30
C MET A 22 11.30 -14.29 -1.81
N TYR A 23 11.84 -13.29 -2.51
CA TYR A 23 13.11 -12.66 -2.16
C TYR A 23 13.09 -12.09 -0.74
N TRP A 24 12.01 -11.40 -0.35
CA TRP A 24 11.81 -10.89 1.00
C TRP A 24 11.89 -12.01 2.06
N ALA A 25 11.16 -13.11 1.86
CA ALA A 25 11.13 -14.22 2.81
C ALA A 25 12.51 -14.88 2.97
N GLN A 26 13.26 -15.02 1.88
CA GLN A 26 14.63 -15.57 1.89
C GLN A 26 15.63 -14.72 2.66
N HIS A 27 15.53 -13.39 2.52
CA HIS A 27 16.53 -12.46 3.04
C HIS A 27 16.10 -11.78 4.35
N LEU A 28 14.95 -12.14 4.91
CA LEU A 28 14.39 -11.51 6.12
C LEU A 28 15.38 -11.56 7.31
N GLN A 29 16.05 -12.69 7.51
CA GLN A 29 17.05 -12.83 8.57
C GLN A 29 18.27 -11.94 8.31
N GLU A 30 18.77 -11.89 7.07
CA GLU A 30 19.90 -11.05 6.68
C GLU A 30 19.59 -9.56 6.91
N PHE A 31 18.44 -9.10 6.44
CA PHE A 31 18.00 -7.72 6.62
C PHE A 31 17.84 -7.36 8.10
N SER A 32 17.36 -8.28 8.94
CA SER A 32 17.19 -8.05 10.38
C SER A 32 18.51 -7.83 11.14
N LEU A 33 19.62 -8.29 10.57
CA LEU A 33 20.96 -8.17 11.17
C LEU A 33 21.70 -6.88 10.74
N SER A 34 21.10 -6.08 9.84
CA SER A 34 21.70 -4.85 9.33
C SER A 34 21.07 -3.61 9.97
N ALA A 35 21.89 -2.57 10.18
CA ALA A 35 21.43 -1.24 10.55
C ALA A 35 21.22 -0.32 9.33
N GLU A 36 21.57 -0.79 8.13
CA GLU A 36 21.40 0.00 6.90
C GLU A 36 19.92 0.18 6.54
N PRO A 37 19.54 1.30 5.91
CA PRO A 37 18.17 1.51 5.47
C PRO A 37 17.70 0.43 4.49
N LEU A 38 16.47 -0.04 4.65
CA LEU A 38 15.90 -1.07 3.78
C LEU A 38 15.88 -0.67 2.29
N LYS A 39 15.72 0.63 2.00
CA LYS A 39 15.80 1.14 0.61
C LYS A 39 17.17 0.94 -0.04
N SER A 40 18.23 0.76 0.76
CA SER A 40 19.59 0.45 0.29
C SER A 40 19.80 -1.06 0.16
N LEU A 41 19.29 -1.83 1.13
CA LEU A 41 19.42 -3.30 1.16
C LEU A 41 18.52 -4.01 0.15
N PHE A 42 17.33 -3.46 -0.12
CA PHE A 42 16.33 -4.04 -1.00
C PHE A 42 15.54 -2.96 -1.77
N PRO A 43 16.17 -2.29 -2.74
CA PRO A 43 15.52 -1.22 -3.50
C PRO A 43 14.30 -1.70 -4.30
N GLU A 44 14.28 -2.94 -4.78
CA GLU A 44 13.19 -3.53 -5.54
C GLU A 44 11.92 -3.72 -4.70
N GLY A 45 12.06 -3.87 -3.37
CA GLY A 45 10.94 -3.90 -2.44
C GLY A 45 10.04 -2.67 -2.53
N GLY A 46 10.55 -1.55 -3.05
CA GLY A 46 9.76 -0.36 -3.33
C GLY A 46 8.58 -0.60 -4.29
N PHE A 47 8.68 -1.56 -5.20
CA PHE A 47 7.56 -1.89 -6.11
C PHE A 47 6.39 -2.56 -5.39
N ALA A 48 6.58 -3.10 -4.18
CA ALA A 48 5.49 -3.61 -3.34
C ALA A 48 4.69 -2.49 -2.65
N LEU A 49 5.14 -1.23 -2.71
CA LEU A 49 4.44 -0.08 -2.14
C LEU A 49 3.25 0.41 -2.99
N HIS A 50 2.79 -0.37 -3.96
CA HIS A 50 1.61 -0.07 -4.77
C HIS A 50 0.31 0.08 -3.94
N GLY A 51 0.29 -0.37 -2.68
CA GLY A 51 -0.79 -0.13 -1.73
C GLY A 51 -0.83 1.30 -1.16
N ASN A 52 0.25 2.07 -1.23
CA ASN A 52 0.34 3.41 -0.62
C ASN A 52 -0.60 4.43 -1.28
N SER A 53 -1.11 4.16 -2.48
CA SER A 53 -2.16 4.98 -3.09
C SER A 53 -3.41 5.04 -2.22
N LYS A 54 -3.66 4.03 -1.38
CA LYS A 54 -4.80 4.00 -0.45
C LYS A 54 -4.63 4.99 0.69
N ILE A 55 -3.40 5.18 1.20
CA ILE A 55 -3.10 6.13 2.29
C ILE A 55 -3.46 7.57 1.88
N PHE A 56 -3.12 7.96 0.65
CA PHE A 56 -3.40 9.31 0.16
C PHE A 56 -4.80 9.41 -0.48
N GLY A 57 -5.22 8.37 -1.20
CA GLY A 57 -6.49 8.34 -1.92
C GLY A 57 -7.70 8.21 -1.01
N ALA A 58 -7.63 7.39 0.05
CA ALA A 58 -8.75 7.15 0.94
C ALA A 58 -9.16 8.44 1.67
N VAL A 59 -8.20 9.24 2.15
CA VAL A 59 -8.50 10.53 2.79
C VAL A 59 -9.20 11.47 1.82
N GLY A 60 -8.68 11.61 0.60
CA GLY A 60 -9.27 12.48 -0.42
C GLY A 60 -10.69 12.05 -0.83
N ILE A 61 -10.89 10.75 -1.07
CA ILE A 61 -12.19 10.17 -1.43
C ILE A 61 -13.18 10.36 -0.27
N SER A 62 -12.77 10.07 0.96
CA SER A 62 -13.62 10.22 2.13
C SER A 62 -14.03 11.66 2.38
N LEU A 63 -13.12 12.62 2.21
CA LEU A 63 -13.46 14.04 2.29
C LEU A 63 -14.42 14.46 1.17
N ALA A 64 -14.19 14.03 -0.06
CA ALA A 64 -15.09 14.31 -1.17
C ALA A 64 -16.51 13.79 -0.88
N MET A 65 -16.63 12.52 -0.48
CA MET A 65 -17.92 11.91 -0.12
C MET A 65 -18.60 12.63 1.05
N TYR A 66 -17.86 13.04 2.09
CA TYR A 66 -18.39 13.79 3.21
C TYR A 66 -18.95 15.17 2.78
N PHE A 67 -18.20 15.93 1.98
CA PHE A 67 -18.60 17.27 1.59
C PHE A 67 -19.74 17.29 0.56
N THR A 68 -19.82 16.26 -0.30
CA THR A 68 -20.92 16.11 -1.26
C THR A 68 -22.16 15.45 -0.68
N ALA A 69 -22.10 14.88 0.53
CA ALA A 69 -23.28 14.32 1.18
C ALA A 69 -24.29 15.43 1.55
N ALA A 70 -25.58 15.10 1.47
CA ALA A 70 -26.65 15.97 1.94
C ALA A 70 -26.40 16.37 3.40
N PRO A 71 -26.60 17.64 3.81
CA PRO A 71 -26.22 18.14 5.13
C PRO A 71 -26.71 17.28 6.30
N GLU A 72 -27.95 16.79 6.21
CA GLU A 72 -28.62 15.94 7.20
C GLU A 72 -27.97 14.55 7.36
N ASN A 73 -27.15 14.12 6.40
CA ASN A 73 -26.49 12.81 6.40
C ASN A 73 -24.99 12.89 6.71
N ARG A 74 -24.39 14.08 6.79
CA ARG A 74 -22.93 14.24 6.98
C ARG A 74 -22.39 13.53 8.21
N VAL A 75 -23.12 13.57 9.33
CA VAL A 75 -22.71 12.87 10.58
C VAL A 75 -22.70 11.36 10.40
N LYS A 76 -23.72 10.80 9.74
CA LYS A 76 -23.80 9.36 9.44
C LYS A 76 -22.67 8.94 8.50
N VAL A 77 -22.43 9.74 7.46
CA VAL A 77 -21.35 9.52 6.48
C VAL A 77 -19.98 9.59 7.16
N ALA A 78 -19.73 10.59 8.01
CA ALA A 78 -18.48 10.66 8.79
C ALA A 78 -18.27 9.44 9.69
N GLY A 79 -19.33 8.96 10.34
CA GLY A 79 -19.28 7.76 11.18
C GLY A 79 -18.85 6.50 10.43
N LEU A 80 -19.11 6.41 9.13
CA LEU A 80 -18.66 5.32 8.26
C LEU A 80 -17.26 5.58 7.68
N LEU A 81 -17.01 6.81 7.23
CA LEU A 81 -15.80 7.14 6.47
C LEU A 81 -14.55 7.29 7.34
N ILE A 82 -14.66 7.84 8.56
CA ILE A 82 -13.50 7.99 9.46
C ILE A 82 -12.83 6.63 9.75
N PRO A 83 -13.54 5.61 10.27
CA PRO A 83 -12.91 4.32 10.51
C PRO A 83 -12.42 3.66 9.22
N ALA A 84 -13.21 3.71 8.14
CA ALA A 84 -12.81 3.14 6.86
C ALA A 84 -11.52 3.77 6.30
N THR A 85 -11.35 5.09 6.46
CA THR A 85 -10.15 5.82 6.01
C THR A 85 -8.91 5.44 6.82
N LEU A 86 -9.06 5.23 8.13
CA LEU A 86 -7.94 4.88 9.01
C LEU A 86 -7.46 3.45 8.80
N THR A 87 -8.30 2.56 8.28
CA THR A 87 -7.98 1.13 8.06
C THR A 87 -7.75 0.75 6.59
N ALA A 88 -7.80 1.70 5.66
CA ALA A 88 -7.72 1.45 4.21
C ALA A 88 -6.31 1.16 3.70
#